data_AF-A0A662B129-F1
#
_entry.id   AF-A0A662B129-F1
#
_cell.length_a   1.000
_cell.length_b   1.000
_cell.length_c   1.000
_cell.angle_alpha   90.00
_cell.angle_beta   90.00
_cell.angle_gamma   90.00
#
_symmetry.space_group_name_H-M   'P 1'
#
loop_
_entity.id
_entity.type
_entity.pdbx_description
1 polymer ?
#
loop_
_entity_poly.entity_id
_entity_poly.type
_entity_poly.pdbx_seq_one_letter_code
_entity_poly.pdbx_strand_id
1 'polypeptide(L)' 'IWMSEIYYAGGTVTKNISANDLITGIKQKDKQAFFIENRENFPLEIKKTLKKGDIILLMGARDPSLEHYADFVFEQLI' A
#
# COMPACT_ATOMS: atom_id res chain seq x y z
N ILE A 1 4.60 2.75 7.21
CA ILE A 1 4.52 2.23 5.83
C ILE A 1 3.17 1.58 5.62
N TRP A 2 2.60 1.74 4.44
CA TRP A 2 1.37 1.07 4.03
C TRP A 2 1.70 0.08 2.93
N MET A 3 1.14 -1.12 3.00
CA MET A 3 1.34 -2.13 1.98
C MET A 3 0.02 -2.79 1.65
N SER A 4 -0.26 -2.88 0.35
CA SER A 4 -1.37 -3.67 -0.17
C SER A 4 -0.96 -5.05 -0.59
N GLU A 5 -1.93 -5.94 -0.75
CA GLU A 5 -1.63 -7.34 -1.06
C GLU A 5 -0.75 -7.47 -2.31
N ILE A 6 0.19 -8.42 -2.26
CA ILE A 6 1.11 -8.69 -3.35
C ILE A 6 0.32 -9.22 -4.54
N TYR A 7 0.41 -8.50 -5.66
CA TYR A 7 -0.16 -8.94 -6.92
C TYR A 7 0.78 -9.92 -7.63
N TYR A 8 0.33 -11.16 -7.80
CA TYR A 8 1.08 -12.21 -8.49
C TYR A 8 0.67 -12.29 -9.96
N ALA A 9 1.39 -11.57 -10.83
CA ALA A 9 1.22 -11.63 -12.28
C ALA A 9 1.89 -12.91 -12.84
N GLY A 10 1.23 -14.07 -12.74
CA GLY A 10 1.69 -15.32 -13.37
C GLY A 10 1.35 -16.58 -12.58
N GLY A 11 0.72 -17.56 -13.27
CA GLY A 11 0.12 -18.75 -12.66
C GLY A 11 1.07 -19.81 -12.08
N THR A 12 2.39 -19.57 -12.05
CA THR A 12 3.39 -20.50 -11.51
C THR A 12 4.14 -19.96 -10.29
N VAL A 13 3.83 -18.76 -9.80
CA VAL A 13 4.42 -18.27 -8.55
C VAL A 13 3.68 -18.87 -7.36
N THR A 14 4.38 -19.68 -6.59
CA THR A 14 3.93 -20.16 -5.29
C THR A 14 3.71 -18.96 -4.37
N LYS A 15 2.46 -18.74 -3.94
CA LYS A 15 2.07 -17.67 -2.99
C LYS A 15 2.61 -17.98 -1.59
N ASN A 16 3.92 -17.88 -1.42
CA ASN A 16 4.57 -18.25 -0.16
C ASN A 16 4.67 -17.08 0.83
N ILE A 17 4.38 -15.85 0.39
CA ILE A 17 4.51 -14.64 1.22
C ILE A 17 3.35 -13.69 0.87
N SER A 18 2.65 -13.18 1.89
CA SER A 18 1.68 -12.08 1.74
C SER A 18 2.29 -10.75 2.17
N ALA A 19 1.73 -9.64 1.68
CA ALA A 19 2.08 -8.32 2.21
C ALA A 19 1.73 -8.21 3.71
N ASN A 20 0.70 -8.91 4.17
CA ASN A 20 0.30 -8.93 5.57
C ASN A 20 1.37 -9.58 6.47
N ASP A 21 2.06 -10.62 5.99
CA ASP A 21 3.17 -11.24 6.71
C ASP A 21 4.33 -10.25 6.87
N LEU A 22 4.65 -9.50 5.82
CA LEU A 22 5.68 -8.46 5.85
C LEU A 22 5.32 -7.34 6.84
N ILE A 23 4.07 -6.86 6.81
CA ILE A 23 3.59 -5.84 7.75
C ILE A 23 3.66 -6.35 9.19
N THR A 24 3.27 -7.61 9.43
CA THR A 24 3.34 -8.23 10.75
C THR A 24 4.78 -8.28 11.27
N GLY A 25 5.73 -8.70 10.43
CA GLY A 25 7.15 -8.71 10.77
C GLY A 25 7.73 -7.31 11.03
N ILE A 26 7.25 -6.28 10.35
CA ILE A 26 7.65 -4.88 10.61
C ILE A 26 7.08 -4.37 11.93
N LYS A 27 5.81 -4.68 12.23
CA LYS A 27 5.15 -4.33 13.50
C LYS A 27 5.88 -4.96 14.70
N GLN A 28 6.36 -6.19 14.57
CA GLN A 28 7.17 -6.87 15.60
C GLN A 28 8.49 -6.16 15.93
N LYS A 29 8.92 -5.21 15.08
CA LYS A 29 10.10 -4.36 15.31
C LYS A 29 9.72 -2.96 15.83
N ASP A 30 8.52 -2.81 16.39
CA ASP A 30 7.94 -1.57 16.92
C ASP A 30 7.91 -0.42 15.90
N LYS A 31 7.72 -0.77 14.62
CA LYS A 31 7.57 0.21 13.53
C LYS A 31 6.10 0.35 13.11
N GLN A 32 5.72 1.57 12.75
CA GLN A 32 4.37 1.84 12.23
C GLN A 32 4.22 1.29 10.80
N ALA A 33 3.48 0.19 10.70
CA ALA A 33 3.18 -0.48 9.45
C ALA A 33 1.71 -0.88 9.42
N PHE A 34 1.08 -0.74 8.27
CA PHE A 34 -0.35 -0.96 8.09
C PHE A 34 -0.59 -1.76 6.82
N PHE A 35 -1.47 -2.76 6.93
CA PHE A 35 -1.87 -3.61 5.81
C PHE A 35 -3.24 -3.16 5.31
N ILE A 36 -3.40 -3.08 4.00
CA ILE A 36 -4.68 -2.85 3.34
C ILE A 36 -4.81 -3.82 2.18
N GLU A 37 -5.72 -4.78 2.26
CA GLU A 37 -5.91 -5.78 1.21
C GLU A 37 -6.21 -5.15 -0.18
N ASN A 38 -7.27 -4.34 -0.28
CA ASN A 38 -7.57 -3.58 -1.50
C ASN A 38 -6.94 -2.17 -1.43
N ARG A 39 -5.94 -1.91 -2.29
CA ARG A 39 -5.26 -0.61 -2.38
C ARG A 39 -6.19 0.59 -2.55
N GLU A 40 -7.36 0.42 -3.16
CA GLU A 40 -8.34 1.50 -3.33
C GLU A 40 -8.88 2.05 -2.00
N ASN A 41 -8.77 1.28 -0.92
CA ASN A 41 -9.14 1.73 0.43
C ASN A 41 -8.08 2.64 1.07
N PHE A 42 -6.87 2.75 0.50
CA PHE A 42 -5.78 3.53 1.08
C PHE A 42 -6.12 5.01 1.31
N PRO A 43 -6.68 5.77 0.35
CA PRO A 43 -7.01 7.18 0.57
C PRO A 43 -7.94 7.40 1.76
N LEU A 44 -8.95 6.54 1.92
CA LEU A 44 -9.90 6.62 3.02
C LEU A 44 -9.22 6.42 4.39
N GLU A 45 -8.30 5.47 4.48
CA GLU A 45 -7.59 5.16 5.72
C GLU A 45 -6.53 6.20 6.07
N ILE A 46 -5.73 6.63 5.09
CA ILE A 46 -4.63 7.57 5.33
C ILE A 46 -5.13 8.97 5.69
N LYS A 47 -6.27 9.40 5.11
CA LYS A 47 -6.90 10.71 5.39
C LYS A 47 -7.23 10.92 6.87
N LYS A 48 -7.44 9.85 7.63
CA LYS A 48 -7.70 9.91 9.09
C LYS A 48 -6.49 10.35 9.91
N THR A 49 -5.28 10.24 9.35
CA THR A 49 -4.02 10.46 10.08
C THR A 49 -3.11 11.50 9.43
N LEU A 50 -3.35 11.86 8.16
CA LEU A 50 -2.61 12.88 7.43
C LEU A 50 -2.73 14.26 8.07
N LYS A 51 -1.60 14.98 8.04
CA LYS A 51 -1.49 16.36 8.49
C LYS A 51 -0.97 17.24 7.35
N LYS A 52 -1.23 18.54 7.45
CA LYS A 52 -0.68 19.52 6.52
C LYS A 52 0.85 19.44 6.54
N GLY A 53 1.45 19.26 5.36
CA GLY A 53 2.89 19.13 5.19
C GLY A 53 3.40 17.69 5.09
N ASP A 54 2.55 16.69 5.33
CA ASP A 54 2.91 15.30 5.07
C ASP A 54 3.13 15.06 3.58
N ILE A 55 4.10 14.20 3.25
CA ILE A 55 4.43 13.79 1.89
C ILE A 55 4.05 12.32 1.73
N ILE A 56 3.26 12.02 0.70
CA ILE A 56 2.89 10.65 0.34
C ILE A 56 3.75 10.20 -0.83
N LEU A 57 4.57 9.18 -0.62
CA LEU A 57 5.31 8.51 -1.68
C LEU A 57 4.57 7.23 -2.08
N LEU A 58 4.04 7.20 -3.29
CA LEU A 58 3.45 6.00 -3.89
C LEU A 58 4.51 5.28 -4.71
N MET A 59 4.69 3.98 -4.44
CA MET A 59 5.69 3.16 -5.12
C MET A 59 5.16 1.75 -5.36
N GLY A 60 5.59 1.15 -6.46
CA GLY A 60 5.24 -0.21 -6.86
C GLY A 60 6.30 -0.78 -7.80
N ALA A 61 6.46 -2.10 -7.81
CA ALA A 61 7.41 -2.78 -8.68
C ALA A 61 6.67 -3.42 -9.85
N ARG A 62 7.02 -3.03 -11.08
CA ARG A 62 6.43 -3.57 -12.33
C ARG A 62 4.90 -3.41 -12.41
N ASP A 63 4.35 -2.38 -11.77
CA ASP A 63 2.93 -2.07 -11.83
C ASP A 63 2.66 -1.01 -12.91
N PRO A 64 2.11 -1.37 -14.09
CA PRO A 64 1.77 -0.41 -15.14
C PRO A 64 0.60 0.51 -14.76
N SER A 65 -0.16 0.18 -13.71
CA SER A 65 -1.29 0.97 -13.24
C SER A 65 -0.93 1.98 -12.15
N LEU A 66 0.35 2.05 -11.73
CA LEU A 66 0.79 2.91 -10.62
C LEU A 66 0.54 4.40 -10.89
N GLU A 67 0.67 4.83 -12.15
CA GLU A 67 0.38 6.22 -12.57
C GLU A 67 -1.09 6.57 -12.31
N HIS A 68 -2.02 5.80 -12.88
CA HIS A 68 -3.46 5.99 -12.66
C HIS A 68 -3.85 5.86 -11.19
N TYR A 69 -3.19 4.99 -10.44
CA TYR A 69 -3.40 4.86 -9.01
C TYR A 69 -2.96 6.11 -8.24
N ALA A 70 -1.87 6.76 -8.66
CA ALA A 70 -1.42 8.01 -8.06
C ALA A 70 -2.41 9.15 -8.28
N ASP A 71 -2.95 9.27 -9.50
CA ASP A 71 -4.00 10.24 -9.81
C ASP A 71 -5.25 10.01 -8.95
N PHE A 72 -5.70 8.74 -8.88
CA PHE A 72 -6.84 8.36 -8.03
C PHE A 72 -6.62 8.75 -6.55
N VAL A 73 -5.45 8.42 -5.98
CA VAL A 73 -5.15 8.77 -4.59
C VAL A 73 -5.16 10.29 -4.38
N PHE A 74 -4.59 11.04 -5.31
CA PHE A 74 -4.54 12.50 -5.24
C PHE A 74 -5.95 13.11 -5.25
N GLU A 75 -6.82 12.67 -6.16
CA GLU A 75 -8.21 13.14 -6.26
C GLU A 75 -9.03 12.88 -5.00
N GLN A 76 -8.82 11.76 -4.31
CA GLN A 76 -9.54 11.43 -3.07
C GLN A 76 -9.07 12.23 -1.83
N LEU A 77 -7.87 12.81 -1.89
CA LEU A 77 -7.25 13.54 -0.78
C LEU A 77 -7.43 15.06 -0.87
N ILE A 78 -7.78 15.58 -2.05
CA ILE A 78 -8.30 16.95 -2.21
C ILE A 78 -9.67 17.06 -1.52
#